data_AF-D9VW10-F1
#
_entry.id   AF-D9VW10-F1
#
_cell.length_a   1.000
_cell.length_b   1.000
_cell.length_c   1.000
_cell.angle_alpha   90.00
_cell.angle_beta   90.00
_cell.angle_gamma   90.00
#
_symmetry.space_group_name_H-M   'P 1'
#
loop_
_entity.id
_entity.type
_entity.pdbx_description
1 polymer ?
#
loop_
_entity_poly.entity_id
_entity_poly.type
_entity_poly.pdbx_seq_one_letter_code
_entity_poly.pdbx_strand_id
1 'polypeptide(L)'
;WPRPARAAARLGLTVQERARDRLARAAEVVTADPAEGERQRILAAAWQLARSFPPRPLPLLPTALGNTLRAAEATAGAEYGADAVVKRKKDSTPCSENKSGPSSTTGATSSNRRVPPEKKKKGATGMPRVPLVLGADGWWRASPAVFLLPAWVAYRAAVAAARGYGEALSAAFDLHRFDLLTALHLTLPADPEAERVLGRRLTRFWAQGVPLTALPYEHQHEREPAPHTAAPPAAPGDDGSR
;
A
#
# COMPACT_ATOMS: atom_id res chain seq x y z
N TRP A 1 -20.77 -15.62 7.13
CA TRP A 1 -19.95 -16.31 6.12
C TRP A 1 -20.34 -17.78 6.03
N PRO A 2 -20.51 -18.35 4.83
CA PRO A 2 -20.84 -19.77 4.66
C PRO A 2 -19.75 -20.66 5.28
N ARG A 3 -20.16 -21.75 5.95
CA ARG A 3 -19.28 -22.74 6.61
C ARG A 3 -18.10 -23.23 5.75
N PRO A 4 -18.24 -23.55 4.45
CA PRO A 4 -17.11 -24.02 3.64
C PRO A 4 -16.00 -22.98 3.48
N ALA A 5 -16.35 -21.69 3.39
CA ALA A 5 -15.36 -20.62 3.26
C ALA A 5 -14.50 -20.47 4.52
N ARG A 6 -15.04 -20.78 5.71
CA ARG A 6 -14.28 -20.79 6.97
C ARG A 6 -13.28 -21.94 7.02
N ALA A 7 -13.67 -23.13 6.56
CA ALA A 7 -12.78 -24.28 6.50
C ALA A 7 -11.62 -24.06 5.52
N ALA A 8 -11.92 -23.54 4.32
CA ALA A 8 -10.90 -23.17 3.34
C ALA A 8 -9.95 -22.08 3.87
N ALA A 9 -10.47 -21.08 4.58
CA ALA A 9 -9.63 -20.05 5.21
C ALA A 9 -8.71 -20.63 6.30
N ARG A 10 -9.21 -21.55 7.15
CA ARG A 10 -8.39 -22.23 8.16
C ARG A 10 -7.27 -23.06 7.54
N LEU A 11 -7.60 -23.84 6.50
CA LEU A 11 -6.61 -24.60 5.75
C LEU A 11 -5.55 -23.66 5.14
N GLY A 12 -6.00 -22.58 4.51
CA GLY A 12 -5.12 -21.53 3.98
C GLY A 12 -4.17 -20.99 5.05
N LEU A 13 -4.68 -20.62 6.23
CA LEU A 13 -3.87 -20.13 7.34
C LEU A 13 -2.82 -21.15 7.78
N THR A 14 -3.20 -22.41 7.98
CA THR A 14 -2.23 -23.45 8.38
C THR A 14 -1.14 -23.69 7.33
N VAL A 15 -1.48 -23.57 6.04
CA VAL A 15 -0.51 -23.63 4.94
C VAL A 15 0.44 -22.44 4.98
N GLN A 16 -0.09 -21.23 5.22
CA GLN A 16 0.71 -20.01 5.32
C GLN A 16 1.62 -20.01 6.56
N GLU A 17 1.14 -20.49 7.71
CA GLU A 17 1.93 -20.68 8.93
C GLU A 17 3.10 -21.62 8.69
N ARG A 18 2.84 -22.80 8.12
CA ARG A 18 3.89 -23.76 7.77
C ARG A 18 4.90 -23.17 6.80
N ALA A 19 4.44 -22.41 5.80
CA ALA A 19 5.33 -21.76 4.83
C ALA A 19 6.20 -20.68 5.49
N ARG A 20 5.62 -19.85 6.36
CA ARG A 20 6.34 -18.85 7.15
C ARG A 20 7.38 -19.50 8.05
N ASP A 21 6.98 -20.52 8.81
CA ASP A 21 7.85 -21.16 9.79
C ASP A 21 9.00 -21.92 9.11
N ARG A 22 8.78 -22.48 7.90
CA ARG A 22 9.85 -23.04 7.07
C ARG A 22 10.89 -21.99 6.69
N LEU A 23 10.45 -20.82 6.22
CA LEU A 23 11.35 -19.72 5.87
C LEU A 23 12.04 -19.13 7.10
N ALA A 24 11.32 -19.01 8.22
CA ALA A 24 11.89 -18.52 9.47
C ALA A 24 13.03 -19.42 9.97
N ARG A 25 12.86 -20.74 9.92
CA ARG A 25 13.95 -21.69 10.22
C ARG A 25 15.11 -21.60 9.25
N ALA A 26 14.83 -21.38 7.96
CA ALA A 26 15.90 -21.22 6.96
C ALA A 26 16.64 -19.86 7.08
N ALA A 27 16.02 -18.87 7.71
CA ALA A 27 16.59 -17.55 7.97
C ALA A 27 17.31 -17.45 9.33
N GLU A 28 17.26 -18.50 10.15
CA GLU A 28 17.88 -18.52 11.46
C GLU A 28 19.39 -18.72 11.34
N VAL A 29 20.17 -17.85 11.99
CA VAL A 29 21.63 -17.95 12.05
C VAL A 29 21.99 -18.95 13.14
N VAL A 30 22.34 -20.17 12.74
CA VAL A 30 22.70 -21.25 13.67
C VAL A 30 24.19 -21.20 14.03
N THR A 31 25.04 -20.77 13.09
CA THR A 31 26.49 -20.69 13.23
C THR A 31 26.96 -19.24 13.34
N ALA A 32 27.89 -18.97 14.26
CA ALA A 32 28.37 -17.60 14.52
C ALA A 32 29.18 -17.02 13.34
N ASP A 33 29.87 -17.89 12.56
CA ASP A 33 30.60 -17.53 11.35
C ASP A 33 30.26 -18.53 10.22
N PRO A 34 29.11 -18.36 9.53
CA PRO A 34 28.68 -19.26 8.47
C PRO A 34 29.57 -19.10 7.23
N ALA A 35 29.82 -20.20 6.53
CA ALA A 35 30.45 -20.15 5.22
C ALA A 35 29.65 -19.25 4.26
N GLU A 36 30.31 -18.58 3.31
CA GLU A 36 29.67 -17.60 2.42
C GLU A 36 28.42 -18.14 1.71
N GLY A 37 28.45 -19.39 1.23
CA GLY A 37 27.30 -20.02 0.60
C GLY A 37 26.11 -20.27 1.54
N GLU A 38 26.36 -20.48 2.83
CA GLU A 38 25.33 -20.60 3.86
C GLU A 38 24.76 -19.22 4.22
N ARG A 39 25.65 -18.22 4.37
CA ARG A 39 25.27 -16.83 4.61
C ARG A 39 24.31 -16.32 3.52
N GLN A 40 24.62 -16.57 2.25
CA GLN A 40 23.75 -16.17 1.13
C GLN A 40 22.36 -16.82 1.19
N ARG A 41 22.27 -18.09 1.59
CA ARG A 41 20.99 -18.80 1.73
C ARG A 41 20.16 -18.24 2.88
N ILE A 42 20.79 -17.98 4.02
CA ILE A 42 20.15 -17.37 5.20
C ILE A 42 19.60 -16.00 4.84
N LEU A 43 20.42 -15.16 4.19
CA LEU A 43 20.00 -13.83 3.75
C LEU A 43 18.85 -13.93 2.74
N ALA A 44 18.93 -14.79 1.74
CA ALA A 44 17.85 -14.98 0.77
C ALA A 44 16.54 -15.43 1.44
N ALA A 45 16.60 -16.34 2.41
CA ALA A 45 15.44 -16.78 3.18
C ALA A 45 14.85 -15.65 4.03
N ALA A 46 15.70 -14.85 4.69
CA ALA A 46 15.29 -13.70 5.48
C ALA A 46 14.61 -12.63 4.61
N TRP A 47 15.21 -12.31 3.46
CA TRP A 47 14.64 -11.40 2.46
C TRP A 47 13.28 -11.88 1.95
N GLN A 48 13.16 -13.17 1.63
CA GLN A 48 11.90 -13.75 1.17
C GLN A 48 10.82 -13.74 2.26
N LEU A 49 11.21 -14.01 3.51
CA LEU A 49 10.32 -13.98 4.67
C LEU A 49 9.75 -12.57 4.86
N ALA A 50 10.61 -11.55 4.89
CA ALA A 50 10.23 -10.15 5.09
C ALA A 50 9.27 -9.64 4.00
N ARG A 51 9.49 -10.02 2.74
CA ARG A 51 8.65 -9.58 1.60
C ARG A 51 7.33 -10.35 1.47
N SER A 52 7.24 -11.55 2.04
CA SER A 52 6.09 -12.44 1.82
C SER A 52 5.16 -12.54 3.02
N PHE A 53 5.62 -12.21 4.22
CA PHE A 53 4.87 -12.38 5.45
C PHE A 53 4.91 -11.12 6.30
N PRO A 54 3.78 -10.77 6.94
CA PRO A 54 3.73 -9.59 7.79
C PRO A 54 4.59 -9.78 9.05
N PRO A 55 5.25 -8.71 9.53
CA PRO A 55 5.99 -8.74 10.79
C PRO A 55 5.05 -8.98 11.98
N ARG A 56 5.58 -9.58 13.05
CA ARG A 56 4.82 -9.70 14.31
C ARG A 56 4.60 -8.30 14.90
N PRO A 57 3.42 -8.02 15.50
CA PRO A 57 2.34 -8.94 15.89
C PRO A 57 1.20 -9.08 14.87
N LEU A 58 1.35 -8.61 13.63
CA LEU A 58 0.24 -8.60 12.67
C LEU A 58 -0.24 -10.03 12.34
N PRO A 59 -1.57 -10.25 12.30
CA PRO A 59 -2.11 -11.58 12.03
C PRO A 59 -1.85 -11.98 10.57
N LEU A 60 -1.62 -13.29 10.36
CA LEU A 60 -1.53 -13.87 9.03
C LEU A 60 -2.90 -13.88 8.34
N LEU A 61 -2.87 -13.82 7.01
CA LEU A 61 -4.00 -13.99 6.11
C LEU A 61 -3.97 -15.39 5.46
N PRO A 62 -5.13 -15.90 5.02
CA PRO A 62 -5.23 -17.25 4.45
C PRO A 62 -4.56 -17.40 3.08
N THR A 63 -4.21 -16.29 2.41
CA THR A 63 -3.65 -16.28 1.06
C THR A 63 -2.28 -15.63 1.02
N ALA A 64 -1.41 -16.12 0.13
CA ALA A 64 -0.09 -15.54 -0.10
C ALA A 64 -0.19 -14.09 -0.60
N LEU A 65 -1.16 -13.80 -1.48
CA LEU A 65 -1.41 -12.44 -1.98
C LEU A 65 -1.72 -11.45 -0.85
N GLY A 66 -2.61 -11.84 0.07
CA GLY A 66 -2.94 -11.00 1.22
C GLY A 66 -1.73 -10.78 2.12
N ASN A 67 -0.97 -11.85 2.41
CA ASN A 67 0.23 -11.75 3.24
C ASN A 67 1.30 -10.85 2.60
N THR A 68 1.53 -10.94 1.29
CA THR A 68 2.49 -10.08 0.58
C THR A 68 2.09 -8.61 0.61
N LEU A 69 0.81 -8.31 0.39
CA LEU A 69 0.32 -6.92 0.43
C LEU A 69 0.42 -6.35 1.85
N ARG A 70 -0.01 -7.14 2.85
CA ARG A 70 0.10 -6.73 4.26
C ARG A 70 1.54 -6.57 4.71
N ALA A 71 2.45 -7.43 4.24
CA ALA A 71 3.88 -7.29 4.51
C ALA A 71 4.40 -5.98 3.94
N ALA A 72 4.15 -5.72 2.66
CA ALA A 72 4.52 -4.49 1.97
C ALA A 72 4.02 -3.23 2.70
N GLU A 73 2.74 -3.19 3.04
CA GLU A 73 2.12 -2.07 3.75
C GLU A 73 2.71 -1.87 5.15
N ALA A 74 3.02 -2.95 5.86
CA ALA A 74 3.56 -2.88 7.22
C ALA A 74 5.05 -2.50 7.26
N THR A 75 5.81 -2.85 6.22
CA THR A 75 7.24 -2.54 6.14
C THR A 75 7.52 -1.18 5.52
N ALA A 76 6.69 -0.74 4.57
CA ALA A 76 6.90 0.53 3.89
C ALA A 76 6.75 1.70 4.87
N GLY A 77 7.80 2.52 4.99
CA GLY A 77 7.84 3.67 5.90
C GLY A 77 8.12 3.32 7.37
N ALA A 78 8.16 2.04 7.74
CA ALA A 78 8.32 1.60 9.13
C ALA A 78 9.65 2.06 9.75
N GLU A 79 10.72 2.11 8.94
CA GLU A 79 12.05 2.59 9.36
C GLU A 79 12.04 4.06 9.79
N TYR A 80 11.13 4.85 9.21
CA TYR A 80 10.91 6.27 9.47
C TYR A 80 9.74 6.51 10.45
N GLY A 81 9.18 5.44 11.04
CA GLY A 81 8.03 5.52 11.94
C GLY A 81 6.73 5.92 11.25
N ALA A 82 6.66 5.90 9.92
CA ALA A 82 5.46 6.18 9.13
C ALA A 82 4.72 4.88 8.77
N ASP A 83 3.39 4.90 8.84
CA ASP A 83 2.56 3.77 8.40
C ASP A 83 1.91 4.07 7.03
N ALA A 84 2.24 3.25 6.03
CA ALA A 84 1.75 3.41 4.66
C ALA A 84 0.22 3.25 4.52
N VAL A 85 -0.42 2.45 5.38
CA VAL A 85 -1.86 2.17 5.32
C VAL A 85 -2.68 3.44 5.60
N VAL A 86 -2.13 4.32 6.45
CA VAL A 86 -2.83 5.50 6.93
C VAL A 86 -2.85 6.61 5.88
N LYS A 87 -1.77 6.78 5.10
CA LYS A 87 -1.67 7.80 4.05
C LYS A 87 -2.74 7.59 2.95
N ARG A 88 -2.94 6.33 2.53
CA ARG A 88 -3.86 5.94 1.45
C ARG A 88 -5.33 6.31 1.72
N LYS A 89 -5.77 6.35 2.98
CA LYS A 89 -7.18 6.64 3.32
C LYS A 89 -7.54 8.12 3.11
N LYS A 90 -6.56 9.03 3.11
CA LYS A 90 -6.78 10.46 2.94
C LYS A 90 -6.64 10.91 1.48
N ASP A 91 -5.73 10.30 0.72
CA ASP A 91 -5.50 10.57 -0.71
C ASP A 91 -6.72 10.24 -1.60
N SER A 92 -7.71 9.48 -1.11
CA SER A 92 -8.99 9.28 -1.81
C SER A 92 -9.96 10.47 -1.68
N THR A 93 -9.55 11.56 -1.06
CA THR A 93 -10.30 12.82 -1.03
C THR A 93 -9.67 13.77 -2.06
N PRO A 94 -10.32 14.03 -3.21
CA PRO A 94 -9.83 15.04 -4.14
C PRO A 94 -10.10 16.42 -3.54
N CYS A 95 -9.20 16.89 -2.68
CA CYS A 95 -9.17 18.31 -2.32
C CYS A 95 -8.49 19.08 -3.46
N SER A 96 -9.34 19.66 -4.31
CA SER A 96 -9.27 20.96 -5.00
C SER A 96 -7.88 21.49 -5.39
N GLU A 97 -7.65 21.91 -6.64
CA GLU A 97 -8.30 23.11 -7.17
C GLU A 97 -8.20 23.26 -8.71
N ASN A 98 -9.27 23.83 -9.27
CA ASN A 98 -9.29 24.80 -10.38
C ASN A 98 -9.12 24.30 -11.84
N LYS A 99 -10.20 23.72 -12.40
CA LYS A 99 -10.86 24.29 -13.60
C LYS A 99 -12.37 24.13 -13.50
N SER A 100 -13.05 25.25 -13.66
CA SER A 100 -14.49 25.45 -13.68
C SER A 100 -15.20 24.53 -14.68
N GLY A 101 -16.14 23.74 -14.15
CA GLY A 101 -17.19 23.06 -14.90
C GLY A 101 -18.37 22.85 -13.95
N PRO A 102 -19.62 23.20 -14.32
CA PRO A 102 -20.71 23.25 -13.38
C PRO A 102 -21.11 21.84 -12.91
N SER A 103 -20.95 21.63 -11.61
CA SER A 103 -21.89 20.93 -10.72
C SER A 103 -22.59 19.67 -11.24
N SER A 104 -22.17 18.51 -10.75
CA SER A 104 -23.12 17.49 -10.32
C SER A 104 -22.53 16.66 -9.17
N THR A 105 -22.50 17.27 -7.98
CA THR A 105 -22.38 16.54 -6.72
C THR A 105 -23.78 16.06 -6.34
N THR A 106 -24.08 14.77 -6.49
CA THR A 106 -25.11 14.13 -5.65
C THR A 106 -24.87 12.61 -5.60
N GLY A 107 -24.71 12.06 -4.39
CA GLY A 107 -25.17 10.71 -4.09
C GLY A 107 -24.16 9.58 -4.12
N ALA A 108 -23.20 9.60 -3.18
CA ALA A 108 -22.80 8.36 -2.53
C ALA A 108 -24.02 7.83 -1.74
N THR A 109 -24.79 6.94 -2.35
CA THR A 109 -25.78 6.12 -1.65
C THR A 109 -25.81 4.76 -2.33
N SER A 110 -25.28 3.77 -1.62
CA SER A 110 -25.65 2.36 -1.69
C SER A 110 -26.63 1.97 -2.80
N SER A 111 -26.11 1.72 -4.02
CA SER A 111 -26.86 0.95 -5.01
C SER A 111 -26.71 -0.54 -4.70
N ASN A 112 -27.39 -0.94 -3.63
CA ASN A 112 -28.00 -2.27 -3.54
C ASN A 112 -28.86 -2.42 -4.80
N ARG A 113 -28.28 -2.98 -5.87
CA ARG A 113 -28.95 -3.24 -7.13
C ARG A 113 -30.04 -4.27 -6.83
N ARG A 114 -31.22 -3.74 -6.50
CA ARG A 114 -32.49 -4.44 -6.38
C ARG A 114 -32.78 -5.02 -7.77
N VAL A 115 -32.34 -6.26 -7.97
CA VAL A 115 -32.70 -7.07 -9.13
C VAL A 115 -34.23 -7.16 -9.12
N PRO A 116 -34.93 -6.81 -10.22
CA PRO A 116 -36.38 -7.00 -10.27
C PRO A 116 -36.71 -8.49 -10.10
N PRO A 117 -37.78 -8.86 -9.36
CA PRO A 117 -38.24 -10.25 -9.34
C PRO A 117 -38.89 -10.57 -10.68
N GLU A 118 -38.09 -10.97 -11.66
CA GLU A 118 -38.62 -11.55 -12.90
C GLU A 118 -39.19 -12.94 -12.61
N LYS A 119 -40.52 -12.96 -12.50
CA LYS A 119 -41.45 -13.99 -12.96
C LYS A 119 -40.90 -15.41 -13.05
N LYS A 120 -41.28 -16.21 -12.04
CA LYS A 120 -41.34 -17.68 -12.09
C LYS A 120 -42.06 -18.14 -13.36
N LYS A 121 -41.34 -18.60 -14.38
CA LYS A 121 -41.86 -19.58 -15.34
C LYS A 121 -41.45 -20.97 -14.85
N LYS A 122 -42.43 -21.70 -14.31
CA LYS A 122 -42.35 -23.15 -14.13
C LYS A 122 -42.32 -23.78 -15.52
N GLY A 123 -41.15 -24.20 -15.96
CA GLY A 123 -40.96 -25.10 -17.09
C GLY A 123 -40.28 -26.36 -16.58
N ALA A 124 -41.08 -27.29 -16.05
CA ALA A 124 -40.63 -28.64 -15.76
C ALA A 124 -40.53 -29.38 -17.10
N THR A 125 -39.37 -29.36 -17.75
CA THR A 125 -39.02 -30.32 -18.80
C THR A 125 -37.49 -30.42 -18.87
N GLY A 126 -36.97 -31.61 -18.57
CA GLY A 126 -35.60 -31.99 -18.88
C GLY A 126 -34.55 -31.56 -17.86
N MET A 127 -34.43 -32.28 -16.75
CA MET A 127 -33.09 -32.65 -16.28
C MET A 127 -32.56 -33.68 -17.28
N PRO A 128 -31.59 -33.36 -18.16
CA PRO A 128 -30.63 -34.38 -18.52
C PRO A 128 -29.71 -34.55 -17.32
N ARG A 129 -29.51 -35.79 -16.91
CA ARG A 129 -28.54 -36.21 -15.90
C ARG A 129 -27.12 -35.87 -16.41
N VAL A 130 -26.58 -34.70 -16.09
CA VAL A 130 -25.20 -34.30 -16.47
C VAL A 130 -24.18 -34.67 -15.38
N PRO A 131 -24.23 -35.91 -14.86
CA PRO A 131 -23.01 -36.71 -14.97
C PRO A 131 -23.33 -38.20 -15.13
N LEU A 132 -24.24 -38.57 -16.04
CA LEU A 132 -24.52 -39.99 -16.28
C LEU A 132 -24.73 -40.33 -17.77
N VAL A 133 -24.06 -39.62 -18.69
CA VAL A 133 -23.93 -40.01 -20.11
C VAL A 133 -22.60 -39.46 -20.70
N LEU A 134 -21.48 -39.52 -19.95
CA LEU A 134 -20.19 -38.94 -20.40
C LEU A 134 -19.00 -39.88 -20.10
N GLY A 135 -19.20 -41.17 -20.31
CA GLY A 135 -18.12 -42.15 -20.38
C GLY A 135 -17.87 -42.53 -21.82
N ALA A 136 -16.95 -41.85 -22.51
CA ALA A 136 -16.27 -42.37 -23.70
C ALA A 136 -15.00 -41.58 -24.08
N ASP A 137 -14.99 -40.24 -23.98
CA ASP A 137 -13.87 -39.43 -24.48
C ASP A 137 -13.05 -38.74 -23.38
N GLY A 138 -11.76 -39.11 -23.29
CA GLY A 138 -10.81 -38.64 -22.27
C GLY A 138 -10.55 -37.12 -22.27
N TRP A 139 -10.93 -36.41 -23.33
CA TRP A 139 -10.73 -34.97 -23.50
C TRP A 139 -11.52 -34.13 -22.49
N TRP A 140 -12.68 -34.60 -22.00
CA TRP A 140 -13.51 -33.84 -21.05
C TRP A 140 -12.84 -33.69 -19.67
N ARG A 141 -11.91 -34.58 -19.32
CA ARG A 141 -11.08 -34.44 -18.11
C ARG A 141 -10.09 -33.26 -18.21
N ALA A 142 -9.78 -32.79 -19.41
CA ALA A 142 -8.95 -31.61 -19.62
C ALA A 142 -9.72 -30.28 -19.45
N SER A 143 -11.06 -30.30 -19.47
CA SER A 143 -11.87 -29.08 -19.36
C SER A 143 -11.61 -28.26 -18.08
N PRO A 144 -11.50 -28.85 -16.88
CA PRO A 144 -11.11 -28.10 -15.69
C PRO A 144 -9.68 -27.56 -15.79
N ALA A 145 -8.75 -28.31 -16.40
CA ALA A 145 -7.36 -27.89 -16.52
C ALA A 145 -7.23 -26.62 -17.39
N VAL A 146 -8.05 -26.51 -18.45
CA VAL A 146 -8.12 -25.31 -19.31
C VAL A 146 -8.44 -24.04 -18.53
N PHE A 147 -9.21 -24.12 -17.45
CA PHE A 147 -9.52 -22.95 -16.60
C PHE A 147 -8.62 -22.83 -15.37
N LEU A 148 -8.22 -23.95 -14.78
CA LEU A 148 -7.42 -23.97 -13.55
C LEU A 148 -5.97 -23.55 -13.80
N LEU A 149 -5.37 -23.94 -14.93
CA LEU A 149 -4.00 -23.53 -15.29
C LEU A 149 -3.88 -22.00 -15.44
N PRO A 150 -4.66 -21.31 -16.29
CA PRO A 150 -4.56 -19.86 -16.40
C PRO A 150 -4.95 -19.16 -15.10
N ALA A 151 -5.92 -19.67 -14.33
CA ALA A 151 -6.25 -19.12 -13.02
C ALA A 151 -5.06 -19.23 -12.03
N TRP A 152 -4.35 -20.36 -12.03
CA TRP A 152 -3.16 -20.56 -11.22
C TRP A 152 -2.02 -19.62 -11.64
N VAL A 153 -1.76 -19.49 -12.95
CA VAL A 153 -0.75 -18.56 -13.48
C VAL A 153 -1.11 -17.11 -13.12
N ALA A 154 -2.37 -16.69 -13.32
CA ALA A 154 -2.84 -15.36 -12.98
C ALA A 154 -2.70 -15.08 -11.48
N TYR A 155 -2.98 -16.06 -10.62
CA TYR A 155 -2.75 -15.92 -9.18
C TYR A 155 -1.26 -15.78 -8.82
N ARG A 156 -0.37 -16.52 -9.49
CA ARG A 156 1.09 -16.37 -9.30
C ARG A 156 1.58 -15.01 -9.78
N ALA A 157 1.10 -14.54 -10.93
CA ALA A 157 1.40 -13.21 -11.44
C ALA A 157 0.91 -12.12 -10.48
N ALA A 158 -0.29 -12.25 -9.92
CA ALA A 158 -0.82 -11.31 -8.93
C ALA A 158 0.06 -11.25 -7.67
N VAL A 159 0.55 -12.39 -7.18
CA VAL A 159 1.47 -12.43 -6.03
C VAL A 159 2.83 -11.81 -6.37
N ALA A 160 3.34 -12.00 -7.59
CA ALA A 160 4.56 -11.35 -8.04
C ALA A 160 4.38 -9.82 -8.16
N ALA A 161 3.26 -9.37 -8.74
CA ALA A 161 2.91 -7.96 -8.83
C ALA A 161 2.79 -7.29 -7.45
N ALA A 162 2.22 -7.99 -6.45
CA ALA A 162 2.15 -7.49 -5.08
C ALA A 162 3.54 -7.27 -4.45
N ARG A 163 4.54 -8.08 -4.81
CA ARG A 163 5.91 -7.88 -4.34
C ARG A 163 6.58 -6.67 -4.98
N GLY A 164 6.34 -6.45 -6.28
CA GLY A 164 6.81 -5.25 -6.98
C GLY A 164 6.13 -3.98 -6.47
N TYR A 165 4.84 -4.06 -6.11
CA TYR A 165 4.14 -2.99 -5.42
C TYR A 165 4.82 -2.63 -4.09
N GLY A 166 5.23 -3.62 -3.29
CA GLY A 166 5.93 -3.36 -2.04
C GLY A 166 7.28 -2.67 -2.23
N GLU A 167 8.07 -3.08 -3.22
CA GLU A 167 9.33 -2.41 -3.57
C GLU A 167 9.09 -0.96 -4.00
N ALA A 168 8.12 -0.73 -4.89
CA ALA A 168 7.77 0.62 -5.33
C ALA A 168 7.25 1.49 -4.17
N LEU A 169 6.50 0.90 -3.25
CA LEU A 169 5.98 1.61 -2.08
C LEU A 169 7.12 2.02 -1.13
N SER A 170 8.05 1.11 -0.81
CA SER A 170 9.23 1.44 -0.01
C SER A 170 10.08 2.51 -0.68
N ALA A 171 10.39 2.36 -1.97
CA ALA A 171 11.18 3.34 -2.72
C ALA A 171 10.51 4.73 -2.74
N ALA A 172 9.18 4.78 -2.84
CA ALA A 172 8.44 6.04 -2.76
C ALA A 172 8.57 6.71 -1.38
N PHE A 173 8.61 5.93 -0.28
CA PHE A 173 8.87 6.47 1.05
C PHE A 173 10.32 6.97 1.17
N ASP A 174 11.29 6.17 0.72
CA ASP A 174 12.72 6.51 0.81
C ASP A 174 13.03 7.82 0.07
N LEU A 175 12.41 8.00 -1.10
CA LEU A 175 12.61 9.18 -1.95
C LEU A 175 11.80 10.40 -1.48
N HIS A 176 10.53 10.23 -1.11
CA HIS A 176 9.60 11.35 -0.86
C HIS A 176 9.35 11.65 0.62
N ARG A 177 10.16 11.11 1.54
CA ARG A 177 9.99 11.36 2.99
C ARG A 177 10.13 12.83 3.35
N PHE A 178 11.10 13.55 2.76
CA PHE A 178 11.31 14.98 3.04
C PHE A 178 10.39 15.91 2.24
N ASP A 179 10.03 15.50 1.02
CA ASP A 179 9.05 16.23 0.19
C ASP A 179 7.71 16.37 0.92
N LEU A 180 7.29 15.30 1.61
CA LEU A 180 6.08 15.30 2.42
C LEU A 180 6.14 16.28 3.59
N LEU A 181 7.29 16.38 4.27
CA LEU A 181 7.46 17.31 5.39
C LEU A 181 7.46 18.76 4.91
N THR A 182 8.13 19.01 3.79
CA THR A 182 8.20 20.31 3.13
C THR A 182 6.79 20.77 2.70
N ALA A 183 6.02 19.89 2.07
CA ALA A 183 4.64 20.19 1.65
C ALA A 183 3.68 20.44 2.83
N LEU A 184 3.99 19.90 4.02
CA LEU A 184 3.25 20.17 5.25
C LEU A 184 3.76 21.40 6.00
N HIS A 185 4.76 22.11 5.46
CA HIS A 185 5.46 23.22 6.10
C HIS A 185 6.00 22.86 7.49
N LEU A 186 6.53 21.64 7.64
CA LEU A 186 7.17 21.18 8.85
C LEU A 186 8.69 21.31 8.73
N THR A 187 9.35 21.68 9.82
CA THR A 187 10.82 21.73 9.88
C THR A 187 11.41 20.34 9.62
N LEU A 188 12.47 20.26 8.81
CA LEU A 188 13.18 19.01 8.56
C LEU A 188 13.84 18.50 9.87
N PRO A 189 13.75 17.19 10.17
CA PRO A 189 14.33 16.62 11.39
C PRO A 189 15.87 16.65 11.32
N ALA A 190 16.52 17.00 12.44
CA ALA A 190 17.98 17.01 12.54
C ALA A 190 18.59 15.61 12.72
N ASP A 191 17.84 14.69 13.34
CA ASP A 191 18.31 13.36 13.72
C ASP A 191 17.37 12.24 13.23
N PRO A 192 17.88 11.02 12.96
CA PRO A 192 17.05 9.87 12.58
C PRO A 192 16.00 9.50 13.63
N GLU A 193 16.29 9.67 14.92
CA GLU A 193 15.31 9.44 15.98
C GLU A 193 14.20 10.50 15.99
N ALA A 194 14.55 11.76 15.71
CA ALA A 194 13.57 12.84 15.58
C ALA A 194 12.64 12.59 14.39
N GLU A 195 13.19 12.11 13.27
CA GLU A 195 12.41 11.68 12.09
C GLU A 195 11.41 10.57 12.45
N ARG A 196 11.86 9.52 13.15
CA ARG A 196 10.99 8.42 13.60
C ARG A 196 9.87 8.88 14.52
N VAL A 197 10.16 9.80 15.45
CA VAL A 197 9.14 10.37 16.34
C VAL A 197 8.12 11.17 15.54
N LEU A 198 8.57 11.99 14.60
CA LEU A 198 7.72 12.80 13.74
C LEU A 198 6.82 11.92 12.85
N GLY A 199 7.38 10.90 12.20
CA GLY A 199 6.62 9.94 11.40
C GLY A 199 5.52 9.25 12.20
N ARG A 200 5.80 8.85 13.45
CA ARG A 200 4.79 8.25 14.35
C ARG A 200 3.69 9.24 14.72
N ARG A 201 4.03 10.52 14.96
CA ARG A 201 3.06 11.57 15.25
C ARG A 201 2.16 11.84 14.06
N LEU A 202 2.73 11.98 12.87
CA LEU A 202 1.98 12.16 11.61
C LEU A 202 1.03 10.99 11.35
N THR A 203 1.53 9.77 11.55
CA THR A 203 0.72 8.55 11.44
C THR A 203 -0.46 8.56 12.41
N ARG A 204 -0.23 8.89 13.70
CA ARG A 204 -1.32 8.98 14.69
C ARG A 204 -2.31 10.10 14.36
N PHE A 205 -1.82 11.24 13.89
CA PHE A 205 -2.68 12.34 13.45
C PHE A 205 -3.60 11.90 12.32
N TRP A 206 -3.08 11.24 11.29
CA TRP A 206 -3.92 10.79 10.17
C TRP A 206 -4.81 9.59 10.51
N ALA A 207 -4.34 8.66 11.35
CA ALA A 207 -5.08 7.44 11.69
C ALA A 207 -6.18 7.69 12.74
N GLN A 208 -5.88 8.52 13.74
CA GLN A 208 -6.68 8.69 14.95
C GLN A 208 -7.16 10.14 15.13
N GLY A 209 -6.71 11.09 14.32
CA GLY A 209 -7.06 12.51 14.47
C GLY A 209 -6.36 13.20 15.65
N VAL A 210 -5.33 12.59 16.24
CA VAL A 210 -4.62 13.16 17.39
C VAL A 210 -3.86 14.42 16.96
N PRO A 211 -4.16 15.61 17.53
CA PRO A 211 -3.58 16.86 17.07
C PRO A 211 -2.05 16.86 17.14
N LEU A 212 -1.42 17.50 16.15
CA LEU A 212 0.03 17.72 16.10
C LEU A 212 0.42 18.88 17.04
N THR A 213 0.20 18.70 18.33
CA THR A 213 0.53 19.71 19.34
C THR A 213 2.05 19.88 19.40
N ALA A 214 2.52 21.14 19.36
CA ALA A 214 3.94 21.53 19.47
C ALA A 214 4.84 21.16 18.28
N LEU A 215 4.32 21.05 17.05
CA LEU A 215 5.16 21.11 15.85
C LEU A 215 5.22 22.55 15.31
N PRO A 216 6.41 23.17 15.21
CA PRO A 216 6.54 24.48 14.59
C PRO A 216 6.26 24.34 13.09
N TYR A 217 5.35 25.18 12.59
CA TYR A 217 5.15 25.35 11.15
C TYR A 217 6.13 26.40 10.65
N GLU A 218 6.89 26.05 9.62
CA GLU A 218 7.74 27.00 8.91
C GLU A 218 6.94 27.57 7.75
N HIS A 219 6.30 28.72 8.00
CA HIS A 219 5.78 29.53 6.91
C HIS A 219 6.96 30.32 6.36
N GLN A 220 7.33 30.09 5.11
CA GLN A 220 8.13 31.09 4.40
C GLN A 220 7.33 32.38 4.45
N HIS A 221 7.77 33.33 5.28
CA HIS A 221 7.39 34.72 5.08
C HIS A 221 7.90 35.04 3.68
N GLU A 222 6.99 35.23 2.72
CA GLU A 222 7.30 35.97 1.52
C GLU A 222 8.13 37.17 2.00
N ARG A 223 9.38 37.25 1.55
CA ARG A 223 10.18 38.44 1.77
C ARG A 223 9.33 39.56 1.21
N GLU A 224 8.78 40.39 2.09
CA GLU A 224 8.29 41.69 1.72
C GLU A 224 9.38 42.30 0.84
N PRO A 225 9.11 42.60 -0.45
CA PRO A 225 10.14 43.11 -1.34
C PRO A 225 10.74 44.30 -0.62
N ALA A 226 12.06 44.23 -0.38
CA ALA A 226 12.79 45.22 0.40
C ALA A 226 12.28 46.62 -0.02
N PRO A 227 11.88 47.49 0.93
CA PRO A 227 11.34 48.79 0.59
C PRO A 227 12.32 49.41 -0.37
N HIS A 228 11.86 49.67 -1.60
CA HIS A 228 12.68 50.22 -2.67
C HIS A 228 13.47 51.37 -2.05
N THR A 229 14.77 51.16 -1.86
CA THR A 229 15.66 52.20 -1.34
C THR A 229 15.48 53.36 -2.30
N ALA A 230 14.76 54.39 -1.84
CA ALA A 230 14.56 55.59 -2.60
C ALA A 230 15.94 56.05 -3.05
N ALA A 231 16.14 56.12 -4.37
CA ALA A 231 17.37 56.61 -4.94
C ALA A 231 17.72 57.93 -4.24
N PRO A 232 18.97 58.12 -3.77
CA PRO A 232 19.34 59.35 -3.08
C PRO A 232 19.06 60.54 -4.02
N PRO A 233 18.52 61.67 -3.50
CA PRO A 233 18.21 62.82 -4.33
C PRO A 233 19.47 63.29 -5.05
N ALA A 234 19.34 63.51 -6.35
CA ALA A 234 20.40 64.00 -7.22
C ALA A 234 21.04 65.26 -6.60
N ALA A 235 22.38 65.28 -6.55
CA ALA A 235 23.15 66.41 -6.07
C ALA A 235 22.81 67.68 -6.87
N PRO A 236 22.78 68.87 -6.23
CA PRO A 236 22.48 70.12 -6.91
C PRO A 236 23.55 70.44 -7.96
N GLY A 237 23.08 70.93 -9.11
CA GLY A 237 23.87 71.16 -10.32
C GLY A 237 25.09 72.04 -10.12
N ASP A 238 26.15 71.64 -10.81
CA ASP A 238 27.39 72.40 -11.03
C ASP A 238 27.07 73.63 -11.89
N ASP A 239 27.17 74.82 -11.28
CA ASP A 239 27.11 76.11 -11.95
C ASP A 239 28.42 76.35 -12.71
N GLY A 240 28.46 75.86 -13.95
CA GLY A 240 29.54 76.09 -14.90
C GLY A 240 29.19 77.19 -15.89
N SER A 241 29.23 78.46 -15.46
CA SER A 241 29.27 79.59 -16.39
C SER A 241 30.66 79.74 -17.02
N ARG A 242 30.79 79.37 -18.31
CA ARG A 242 31.56 80.09 -19.34
C ARG A 242 31.20 79.63 -20.74
#